data_AF-A0A0N4YQL0-F1
#
_entry.id   AF-A0A0N4YQL0-F1
#
_cell.length_a   1.000
_cell.length_b   1.000
_cell.length_c   1.000
_cell.angle_alpha   90.00
_cell.angle_beta   90.00
_cell.angle_gamma   90.00
#
_symmetry.space_group_name_H-M   'P 1'
#
loop_
_entity.id
_entity.type
_entity.pdbx_description
1 polymer ?
#
loop_
_entity_poly.entity_id
_entity_poly.type
_entity_poly.pdbx_seq_one_letter_code
_entity_poly.pdbx_strand_id
1 'polypeptide(L)'
;MVSGGDVVVMVGAHWLGGGGDVSGEELNKFVLLLLGCAVQGDKKKTFVSRITNLEKRLQEGIAKEIQKITESSSVVLSIDSLARYDGGVADHIEKLMEQRDAYAQTLYQVADTESDGGGSSTESSSVNGEVEIRRKIEKRPSRRTPSPPYLDRHSTVELSAKNAELRKLRKETEDKDDRINELTDELEASEAEVRKLKDERIELVKDARAAKDLRDELDCVQQKLDRLEKLERENSQLHEKLTKLEYIQSQLEHQRADNATLEMSVEQLENELELLRQEKKNQTETQMRLHEAQQSIRCLQTDIGEKNSKIEELLVEQSRLEGELMCLNGKILEMESNTTSAHSRHYEIPFTGAHGHLLAETCSVSTLSHVEVGQKPPIRPSVHSTVAEREKLRVERDESVKSLIDARTKFAQFQTEFGRKFEQEAQTKVVALTLLCA
;
A
#
# COMPACT_ATOMS: atom_id res chain seq x y z
N MET A 1 18.37 66.60 4.95
CA MET A 1 18.47 65.15 5.24
C MET A 1 17.08 64.63 5.54
N VAL A 2 16.33 64.25 4.52
CA VAL A 2 15.08 63.47 4.66
C VAL A 2 15.40 62.17 3.92
N SER A 3 15.70 61.12 4.67
CA SER A 3 16.23 59.87 4.12
C SER A 3 15.09 58.89 3.91
N GLY A 4 14.98 58.34 2.70
CA GLY A 4 14.33 57.06 2.40
C GLY A 4 12.95 56.85 2.99
N GLY A 5 11.91 57.43 2.37
CA GLY A 5 10.58 56.84 2.45
C GLY A 5 10.51 55.68 1.47
N ASP A 6 10.65 54.44 1.95
CA ASP A 6 10.53 53.24 1.12
C ASP A 6 9.08 53.09 0.63
N VAL A 7 8.82 53.52 -0.61
CA VAL A 7 7.52 53.32 -1.26
C VAL A 7 7.48 51.90 -1.83
N VAL A 8 6.72 51.04 -1.16
CA VAL A 8 6.52 49.64 -1.59
C VAL A 8 5.58 49.59 -2.78
N VAL A 9 6.13 49.28 -3.96
CA VAL A 9 5.34 48.94 -5.15
C VAL A 9 5.20 47.41 -5.19
N MET A 10 4.02 46.90 -4.81
CA MET A 10 3.69 45.51 -5.12
C MET A 10 3.44 45.38 -6.62
N VAL A 11 4.42 44.83 -7.33
CA VAL A 11 4.23 44.38 -8.70
C VAL A 11 3.24 43.21 -8.68
N GLY A 12 2.11 43.39 -9.37
CA GLY A 12 1.14 42.32 -9.60
C GLY A 12 1.78 41.22 -10.46
N ALA A 13 2.40 40.24 -9.80
CA ALA A 13 3.00 39.09 -10.45
C ALA A 13 1.90 38.21 -11.08
N HIS A 14 1.60 38.48 -12.34
CA HIS A 14 0.73 37.65 -13.17
C HIS A 14 1.34 36.25 -13.31
N TRP A 15 0.65 35.25 -12.76
CA TRP A 15 0.79 33.86 -13.19
C TRP A 15 -0.59 33.29 -13.47
N LEU A 16 -0.76 32.85 -14.72
CA LEU A 16 -1.88 32.02 -15.17
C LEU A 16 -1.95 30.73 -14.35
N GLY A 17 -3.15 30.36 -13.91
CA GLY A 17 -3.43 28.99 -13.47
C GLY A 17 -4.44 28.87 -12.32
N GLY A 18 -5.59 28.28 -12.62
CA GLY A 18 -6.50 27.70 -11.62
C GLY A 18 -7.68 28.58 -11.24
N GLY A 19 -8.86 28.29 -11.81
CA GLY A 19 -10.13 28.79 -11.28
C GLY A 19 -10.50 28.13 -9.96
N GLY A 20 -10.25 28.80 -8.84
CA GLY A 20 -10.71 28.42 -7.50
C GLY A 20 -10.54 29.57 -6.51
N ASP A 21 -11.64 30.01 -5.89
CA ASP A 21 -11.67 31.04 -4.83
C ASP A 21 -10.90 32.35 -5.08
N VAL A 22 -11.05 32.92 -6.28
CA VAL A 22 -10.47 34.23 -6.69
C VAL A 22 -10.66 35.32 -5.63
N SER A 23 -11.87 35.43 -5.04
CA SER A 23 -12.19 36.43 -4.00
C SER A 23 -11.39 36.24 -2.69
N GLY A 24 -11.17 34.99 -2.26
CA GLY A 24 -10.43 34.68 -1.04
C GLY A 24 -8.93 34.94 -1.19
N GLU A 25 -8.36 34.59 -2.34
CA GLU A 25 -6.96 34.84 -2.63
C GLU A 25 -6.64 36.33 -2.82
N GLU A 26 -7.49 37.08 -3.52
CA GLU A 26 -7.34 38.53 -3.69
C GLU A 26 -7.43 39.28 -2.36
N LEU A 27 -8.39 38.90 -1.50
CA LEU A 27 -8.45 39.43 -0.15
C LEU A 27 -7.18 39.12 0.66
N ASN A 28 -6.64 37.91 0.53
CA ASN A 28 -5.40 37.54 1.23
C ASN A 28 -4.20 38.34 0.69
N LYS A 29 -4.08 38.52 -0.64
CA LYS A 29 -3.08 39.39 -1.30
C LYS A 29 -3.17 40.84 -0.83
N PHE A 30 -4.39 41.37 -0.64
CA PHE A 30 -4.62 42.71 -0.12
C PHE A 30 -4.27 42.85 1.37
N VAL A 31 -4.60 41.84 2.20
CA VAL A 31 -4.20 41.78 3.61
C VAL A 31 -2.68 41.71 3.74
N LEU A 32 -2.01 40.88 2.92
CA LEU A 32 -0.55 40.80 2.80
C LEU A 32 0.07 42.18 2.46
N LEU A 33 -0.47 42.90 1.48
CA LEU A 33 -0.03 44.26 1.11
C LEU A 33 -0.12 45.24 2.28
N LEU A 34 -1.30 45.34 2.91
CA LEU A 34 -1.52 46.23 4.05
C LEU A 34 -0.59 45.90 5.22
N LEU A 35 -0.33 44.62 5.45
CA LEU A 35 0.55 44.11 6.51
C LEU A 35 2.02 44.45 6.23
N GLY A 36 2.47 44.30 4.98
CA GLY A 36 3.79 44.75 4.52
C GLY A 36 3.99 46.26 4.75
N CYS A 37 3.07 47.08 4.22
CA CYS A 37 3.08 48.53 4.41
C CYS A 37 3.09 48.95 5.89
N ALA A 38 2.35 48.26 6.76
CA ALA A 38 2.29 48.57 8.19
C ALA A 38 3.56 48.16 8.97
N VAL A 39 4.31 47.15 8.49
CA VAL A 39 5.55 46.66 9.10
C VAL A 39 6.80 47.35 8.52
N GLN A 40 6.71 47.94 7.33
CA GLN A 40 7.79 48.69 6.68
C GLN A 40 7.67 50.21 6.86
N GLY A 41 6.46 50.77 6.99
CA GLY A 41 6.27 52.20 7.21
C GLY A 41 6.69 52.72 8.59
N ASP A 42 6.85 54.05 8.69
CA ASP A 42 7.40 54.78 9.84
C ASP A 42 6.76 54.47 11.21
N LYS A 43 5.52 53.96 11.20
CA LYS A 43 4.72 53.63 12.40
C LYS A 43 4.87 52.16 12.85
N LYS A 44 5.83 51.41 12.30
CA LYS A 44 6.15 50.01 12.64
C LYS A 44 6.08 49.70 14.13
N LYS A 45 6.69 50.54 14.99
CA LYS A 45 6.71 50.32 16.45
C LYS A 45 5.30 50.30 17.07
N THR A 46 4.43 51.20 16.63
CA THR A 46 3.03 51.27 17.07
C THR A 46 2.22 50.08 16.55
N PHE A 47 2.52 49.62 15.34
CA PHE A 47 1.86 48.46 14.74
C PHE A 47 2.24 47.15 15.44
N VAL A 48 3.53 46.91 15.68
CA VAL A 48 4.03 45.77 16.47
C VAL A 48 3.41 45.77 17.87
N SER A 49 3.37 46.92 18.56
CA SER A 49 2.74 47.04 19.89
C SER A 49 1.24 46.69 19.88
N ARG A 50 0.51 47.00 18.80
CA ARG A 50 -0.88 46.58 18.64
C ARG A 50 -1.02 45.08 18.42
N ILE A 51 -0.15 44.46 17.60
CA ILE A 51 -0.15 43.00 17.41
C ILE A 51 0.12 42.29 18.74
N THR A 52 1.11 42.73 19.53
CA THR A 52 1.45 42.11 20.83
C THR A 52 0.35 42.23 21.90
N ASN A 53 -0.71 43.00 21.64
CA ASN A 53 -1.88 43.11 22.51
C ASN A 53 -3.09 42.28 22.02
N LEU A 54 -2.97 41.55 20.90
CA LEU A 54 -4.01 40.62 20.41
C LEU A 54 -3.93 39.26 21.11
N GLU A 55 -4.93 38.40 20.93
CA GLU A 55 -4.90 37.01 21.40
C GLU A 55 -3.77 36.21 20.72
N LYS A 56 -3.11 35.29 21.45
CA LYS A 56 -1.98 34.49 20.97
C LYS A 56 -2.20 33.83 19.60
N ARG A 57 -3.41 33.28 19.34
CA ARG A 57 -3.74 32.68 18.04
C ARG A 57 -3.64 33.68 16.87
N LEU A 58 -4.09 34.92 17.09
CA LEU A 58 -3.98 35.99 16.09
C LEU A 58 -2.53 36.51 15.99
N GLN A 59 -1.80 36.59 17.11
CA GLN A 59 -0.38 36.94 17.09
C GLN A 59 0.43 35.97 16.23
N GLU A 60 0.25 34.67 16.44
CA GLU A 60 0.92 33.60 15.70
C GLU A 60 0.53 33.59 14.21
N GLY A 61 -0.76 33.81 13.89
CA GLY A 61 -1.23 33.92 12.51
C GLY A 61 -0.64 35.12 11.77
N ILE A 62 -0.70 36.32 12.38
CA ILE A 62 -0.14 37.54 11.79
C ILE A 62 1.39 37.45 11.68
N ALA A 63 2.08 36.88 12.68
CA ALA A 63 3.53 36.71 12.64
C ALA A 63 3.97 35.78 11.49
N LYS A 64 3.26 34.68 11.25
CA LYS A 64 3.53 33.78 10.10
C LYS A 64 3.37 34.49 8.76
N GLU A 65 2.32 35.30 8.60
CA GLU A 65 2.06 36.00 7.34
C GLU A 65 3.04 37.17 7.13
N ILE A 66 3.47 37.88 8.18
CA ILE A 66 4.61 38.82 8.14
C ILE A 66 5.89 38.10 7.72
N GLN A 67 6.20 36.96 8.35
CA GLN A 67 7.42 36.19 8.06
C GLN A 67 7.46 35.77 6.59
N LYS A 68 6.34 35.26 6.06
CA LYS A 68 6.16 34.90 4.66
C LYS A 68 6.43 36.07 3.70
N ILE A 69 5.96 37.29 3.99
CA ILE A 69 6.28 38.50 3.21
C ILE A 69 7.78 38.83 3.27
N THR A 70 8.40 38.66 4.44
CA THR A 70 9.78 39.09 4.71
C THR A 70 10.84 38.11 4.16
N GLU A 71 10.50 36.82 4.07
CA GLU A 71 11.39 35.75 3.60
C GLU A 71 11.17 35.40 2.11
N SER A 72 10.02 35.74 1.53
CA SER A 72 9.69 35.41 0.12
C SER A 72 10.04 36.56 -0.83
N SER A 73 11.20 36.48 -1.48
CA SER A 73 11.67 37.44 -2.51
C SER A 73 10.75 37.55 -3.75
N SER A 74 9.68 36.76 -3.85
CA SER A 74 8.69 36.79 -4.94
C SER A 74 7.52 37.77 -4.72
N VAL A 75 7.36 38.31 -3.51
CA VAL A 75 6.18 39.13 -3.14
C VAL A 75 6.53 40.61 -2.91
N VAL A 76 7.77 40.91 -2.51
CA VAL A 76 8.23 42.28 -2.24
C VAL A 76 9.51 42.58 -2.99
N LEU A 77 9.46 43.55 -3.91
CA LEU A 77 10.63 44.16 -4.51
C LEU A 77 11.06 45.36 -3.66
N SER A 78 12.24 45.28 -3.06
CA SER A 78 12.91 46.45 -2.50
C SER A 78 13.45 47.32 -3.63
N ILE A 79 13.39 48.64 -3.49
CA ILE A 79 13.98 49.59 -4.45
C ILE A 79 15.49 49.35 -4.61
N ASP A 80 16.19 48.98 -3.53
CA ASP A 80 17.61 48.58 -3.56
C ASP A 80 17.89 47.29 -4.35
N SER A 81 16.87 46.46 -4.58
CA SER A 81 16.96 45.30 -5.47
C SER A 81 16.65 45.67 -6.91
N LEU A 82 15.73 46.61 -7.15
CA LEU A 82 15.40 47.10 -8.49
C LEU A 82 16.59 47.86 -9.10
N ALA A 83 17.30 48.67 -8.31
CA ALA A 83 18.54 49.36 -8.71
C ALA A 83 19.72 48.43 -9.03
N ARG A 84 19.60 47.11 -8.78
CA ARG A 84 20.61 46.08 -9.15
C ARG A 84 20.25 45.30 -10.40
N TYR A 85 19.04 45.44 -10.93
CA TYR A 85 18.71 44.92 -12.25
C TYR A 85 19.19 45.89 -13.32
N ASP A 86 19.72 45.34 -14.41
CA ASP A 86 20.24 46.09 -15.55
C ASP A 86 19.19 47.09 -16.06
N GLY A 87 19.64 48.29 -16.46
CA GLY A 87 18.85 49.54 -16.39
C GLY A 87 17.50 49.52 -17.13
N GLY A 88 17.35 48.64 -18.13
CA GLY A 88 16.16 48.54 -18.96
C GLY A 88 14.82 48.31 -18.24
N VAL A 89 14.79 47.77 -17.01
CA VAL A 89 13.55 47.64 -16.22
C VAL A 89 13.19 48.93 -15.49
N ALA A 90 14.18 49.62 -14.91
CA ALA A 90 13.99 50.94 -14.32
C ALA A 90 13.57 51.95 -15.41
N ASP A 91 14.27 51.97 -16.54
CA ASP A 91 13.96 52.79 -17.72
C ASP A 91 12.53 52.56 -18.25
N HIS A 92 12.02 51.32 -18.20
CA HIS A 92 10.65 51.02 -18.62
C HIS A 92 9.61 51.53 -17.62
N ILE A 93 9.89 51.44 -16.32
CA ILE A 93 9.00 51.97 -15.28
C ILE A 93 9.00 53.51 -15.34
N GLU A 94 10.15 54.13 -15.54
CA GLU A 94 10.29 55.57 -15.74
C GLU A 94 9.52 56.03 -16.99
N LYS A 95 9.68 55.36 -18.14
CA LYS A 95 8.88 55.63 -19.36
C LYS A 95 7.38 55.43 -19.16
N LEU A 96 6.95 54.44 -18.38
CA LEU A 96 5.54 54.25 -18.05
C LEU A 96 5.01 55.35 -17.12
N MET A 97 5.84 55.88 -16.23
CA MET A 97 5.51 57.05 -15.41
C MET A 97 5.44 58.33 -16.25
N GLU A 98 6.40 58.55 -17.16
CA GLU A 98 6.36 59.65 -18.14
C GLU A 98 5.12 59.57 -19.04
N GLN A 99 4.75 58.38 -19.52
CA GLN A 99 3.52 58.17 -20.29
C GLN A 99 2.26 58.43 -19.46
N ARG A 100 2.20 57.93 -18.22
CA ARG A 100 1.10 58.23 -17.29
C ARG A 100 0.97 59.73 -17.06
N ASP A 101 2.08 60.43 -16.84
CA ASP A 101 2.09 61.85 -16.53
C ASP A 101 1.79 62.69 -17.78
N ALA A 102 2.19 62.25 -18.98
CA ALA A 102 1.75 62.82 -20.24
C ALA A 102 0.24 62.62 -20.48
N TYR A 103 -0.33 61.45 -20.16
CA TYR A 103 -1.77 61.24 -20.23
C TYR A 103 -2.53 62.07 -19.18
N ALA A 104 -2.01 62.19 -17.96
CA ALA A 104 -2.56 63.06 -16.94
C ALA A 104 -2.51 64.53 -17.38
N GLN A 105 -1.41 64.98 -18.00
CA GLN A 105 -1.27 66.34 -18.50
C GLN A 105 -2.15 66.60 -19.73
N THR A 106 -2.41 65.59 -20.56
CA THR A 106 -3.43 65.66 -21.63
C THR A 106 -4.83 65.77 -21.04
N LEU A 107 -5.15 65.01 -19.98
CA LEU A 107 -6.42 65.13 -19.24
C LEU A 107 -6.59 66.50 -18.57
N TYR A 108 -5.52 67.07 -18.00
CA TYR A 108 -5.55 68.44 -17.47
C TYR A 108 -5.72 69.48 -18.57
N GLN A 109 -5.09 69.30 -19.74
CA GLN A 109 -5.31 70.19 -20.90
C GLN A 109 -6.74 70.09 -21.44
N VAL A 110 -7.35 68.89 -21.47
CA VAL A 110 -8.76 68.72 -21.83
C VAL A 110 -9.66 69.42 -20.82
N ALA A 111 -9.40 69.26 -19.51
CA ALA A 111 -10.14 69.96 -18.45
C ALA A 111 -9.97 71.50 -18.50
N ASP A 112 -8.78 72.01 -18.84
CA ASP A 112 -8.55 73.44 -19.05
C ASP A 112 -9.22 73.95 -20.34
N THR A 113 -9.31 73.16 -21.42
CA THR A 113 -10.09 73.53 -22.61
C THR A 113 -11.60 73.57 -22.34
N GLU A 114 -12.10 72.83 -21.36
CA GLU A 114 -13.48 72.94 -20.87
C GLU A 114 -13.67 74.13 -19.90
N SER A 115 -12.58 74.76 -19.42
CA SER A 115 -12.61 75.92 -18.52
C SER A 115 -12.42 77.26 -19.23
N ASP A 116 -11.58 77.32 -20.29
CA ASP A 116 -11.35 78.55 -21.09
C ASP A 116 -12.11 78.56 -22.44
N GLY A 117 -12.88 77.49 -22.72
CA GLY A 117 -13.95 77.48 -23.74
C GLY A 117 -15.26 78.15 -23.28
N GLY A 118 -15.21 78.93 -22.20
CA GLY A 118 -16.36 79.55 -21.56
C GLY A 118 -16.92 80.74 -22.33
N GLY A 119 -17.93 80.52 -23.17
CA GLY A 119 -18.91 81.56 -23.50
C GLY A 119 -19.46 81.59 -24.93
N SER A 120 -20.61 80.94 -25.13
CA SER A 120 -21.79 81.69 -25.60
C SER A 120 -23.08 80.95 -25.28
N SER A 121 -23.75 81.38 -24.23
CA SER A 121 -25.12 80.97 -23.90
C SER A 121 -26.09 81.45 -24.99
N THR A 122 -27.04 80.61 -25.40
CA THR A 122 -28.21 81.06 -26.18
C THR A 122 -29.52 80.61 -25.54
N GLU A 123 -29.73 81.02 -24.28
CA GLU A 123 -31.09 81.28 -23.80
C GLU A 123 -31.32 82.80 -23.69
N SER A 124 -32.50 83.23 -24.16
CA SER A 124 -33.15 84.54 -23.93
C SER A 124 -32.69 85.82 -24.69
N SER A 125 -33.54 86.19 -25.66
CA SER A 125 -34.21 87.52 -25.75
C SER A 125 -33.61 88.67 -26.59
N SER A 126 -34.52 89.62 -26.87
CA SER A 126 -34.37 90.94 -27.54
C SER A 126 -34.22 90.90 -29.07
N VAL A 127 -35.19 91.39 -29.86
CA VAL A 127 -35.71 92.78 -29.99
C VAL A 127 -34.70 93.72 -30.66
N ASN A 128 -34.81 93.81 -31.98
CA ASN A 128 -34.98 95.07 -32.73
C ASN A 128 -35.51 94.70 -34.14
N GLY A 129 -36.30 95.51 -34.83
CA GLY A 129 -36.70 96.88 -34.51
C GLY A 129 -36.09 97.92 -35.45
N GLU A 130 -36.24 97.76 -36.76
CA GLU A 130 -36.12 98.90 -37.69
C GLU A 130 -37.48 99.29 -38.24
N VAL A 131 -38.09 100.23 -37.51
CA VAL A 131 -39.04 101.18 -38.07
C VAL A 131 -38.24 102.30 -38.71
N GLU A 132 -38.35 102.51 -40.03
CA GLU A 132 -38.09 103.84 -40.59
C GLU A 132 -39.11 104.22 -41.69
N ILE A 133 -40.22 104.81 -41.20
CA ILE A 133 -40.86 106.03 -41.74
C ILE A 133 -40.99 106.14 -43.29
N ARG A 134 -42.21 105.92 -43.81
CA ARG A 134 -42.96 107.00 -44.50
C ARG A 134 -44.46 106.77 -44.68
N ARG A 135 -45.21 107.39 -43.75
CA ARG A 135 -46.46 108.16 -43.97
C ARG A 135 -47.63 107.46 -44.68
N LYS A 136 -48.72 107.27 -43.91
CA LYS A 136 -50.08 107.42 -44.44
C LYS A 136 -50.19 108.75 -45.18
N ILE A 137 -50.49 108.72 -46.47
CA ILE A 137 -51.05 109.85 -47.20
C ILE A 137 -52.30 109.33 -47.90
N GLU A 138 -53.45 109.81 -47.46
CA GLU A 138 -54.67 109.72 -48.26
C GLU A 138 -54.42 110.40 -49.61
N LYS A 139 -54.67 109.67 -50.70
CA LYS A 139 -55.19 110.20 -51.96
C LYS A 139 -55.56 109.04 -52.89
N ARG A 140 -56.86 108.84 -53.10
CA ARG A 140 -57.31 108.45 -54.44
C ARG A 140 -56.88 109.59 -55.39
N PRO A 141 -56.26 109.24 -56.52
CA PRO A 141 -56.85 109.71 -57.76
C PRO A 141 -57.00 108.58 -58.76
N SER A 142 -58.13 108.61 -59.48
CA SER A 142 -58.26 107.92 -60.76
C SER A 142 -57.25 108.50 -61.74
N ARG A 143 -56.30 107.69 -62.22
CA ARG A 143 -55.60 107.90 -63.51
C ARG A 143 -54.94 106.61 -63.98
N ARG A 144 -55.23 106.24 -65.23
CA ARG A 144 -54.48 105.22 -65.97
C ARG A 144 -53.04 105.73 -66.17
N THR A 145 -52.04 104.95 -65.79
CA THR A 145 -50.67 105.14 -66.26
C THR A 145 -50.57 104.69 -67.73
N PRO A 146 -49.70 105.31 -68.55
CA PRO A 146 -49.38 104.78 -69.87
C PRO A 146 -48.67 103.42 -69.76
N SER A 147 -48.77 102.60 -70.81
CA SER A 147 -47.96 101.40 -70.97
C SER A 147 -46.46 101.72 -70.78
N PRO A 148 -45.68 100.87 -70.10
CA PRO A 148 -44.23 101.00 -70.09
C PRO A 148 -43.66 101.01 -71.52
N PRO A 149 -42.56 101.74 -71.80
CA PRO A 149 -41.86 101.66 -73.07
C PRO A 149 -41.49 100.20 -73.41
N TYR A 150 -41.46 99.86 -74.71
CA TYR A 150 -41.23 98.48 -75.18
C TYR A 150 -40.01 97.79 -74.55
N LEU A 151 -38.90 98.55 -74.38
CA LEU A 151 -37.67 98.08 -73.74
C LEU A 151 -37.86 97.68 -72.27
N ASP A 152 -38.64 98.44 -71.50
CA ASP A 152 -38.91 98.18 -70.08
C ASP A 152 -39.74 96.89 -69.87
N ARG A 153 -40.66 96.62 -70.81
CA ARG A 153 -41.41 95.36 -70.83
C ARG A 153 -40.54 94.15 -71.15
N HIS A 154 -39.55 94.29 -72.04
CA HIS A 154 -38.56 93.23 -72.32
C HIS A 154 -37.72 92.94 -71.08
N SER A 155 -37.15 93.99 -70.47
CA SER A 155 -36.37 93.88 -69.23
C SER A 155 -37.16 93.25 -68.08
N THR A 156 -38.44 93.59 -67.94
CA THR A 156 -39.34 92.97 -66.94
C THR A 156 -39.52 91.47 -67.19
N VAL A 157 -39.69 91.05 -68.45
CA VAL A 157 -39.82 89.63 -68.80
C VAL A 157 -38.52 88.88 -68.55
N GLU A 158 -37.37 89.44 -68.94
CA GLU A 158 -36.05 88.84 -68.67
C GLU A 158 -35.77 88.71 -67.17
N LEU A 159 -36.07 89.76 -66.39
CA LEU A 159 -36.00 89.70 -64.92
C LEU A 159 -36.95 88.63 -64.36
N SER A 160 -38.16 88.46 -64.91
CA SER A 160 -39.06 87.38 -64.49
C SER A 160 -38.52 85.99 -64.80
N ALA A 161 -37.87 85.81 -65.95
CA ALA A 161 -37.26 84.56 -66.38
C ALA A 161 -36.05 84.21 -65.51
N LYS A 162 -35.19 85.20 -65.22
CA LYS A 162 -34.04 85.03 -64.31
C LYS A 162 -34.48 84.80 -62.86
N ASN A 163 -35.56 85.42 -62.40
CA ASN A 163 -36.17 85.10 -61.11
C ASN A 163 -36.78 83.70 -61.06
N ALA A 164 -37.34 83.18 -62.17
CA ALA A 164 -37.81 81.81 -62.26
C ALA A 164 -36.64 80.79 -62.26
N GLU A 165 -35.56 81.11 -62.97
CA GLU A 165 -34.31 80.33 -62.97
C GLU A 165 -33.68 80.28 -61.57
N LEU A 166 -33.62 81.40 -60.86
CA LEU A 166 -33.16 81.45 -59.46
C LEU A 166 -34.04 80.61 -58.51
N ARG A 167 -35.37 80.59 -58.70
CA ARG A 167 -36.26 79.71 -57.92
C ARG A 167 -36.01 78.23 -58.23
N LYS A 168 -35.79 77.89 -59.51
CA LYS A 168 -35.46 76.51 -59.90
C LYS A 168 -34.14 76.07 -59.27
N LEU A 169 -33.10 76.88 -59.36
CA LEU A 169 -31.79 76.57 -58.79
C LEU A 169 -31.84 76.45 -57.26
N ARG A 170 -32.62 77.31 -56.57
CA ARG A 170 -32.85 77.16 -55.12
C ARG A 170 -33.53 75.84 -54.78
N LYS A 171 -34.62 75.48 -55.46
CA LYS A 171 -35.26 74.19 -55.26
C LYS A 171 -34.31 73.02 -55.55
N GLU A 172 -33.50 73.12 -56.61
CA GLU A 172 -32.50 72.10 -56.94
C GLU A 172 -31.35 72.02 -55.91
N THR A 173 -31.10 73.09 -55.15
CA THR A 173 -30.20 73.08 -53.98
C THR A 173 -30.90 72.43 -52.78
N GLU A 174 -32.13 72.85 -52.45
CA GLU A 174 -32.96 72.26 -51.39
C GLU A 174 -33.14 70.73 -51.59
N ASP A 175 -33.53 70.30 -52.79
CA ASP A 175 -33.68 68.88 -53.16
C ASP A 175 -32.34 68.09 -53.05
N LYS A 176 -31.17 68.76 -53.18
CA LYS A 176 -29.84 68.15 -53.00
C LYS A 176 -29.41 68.12 -51.54
N ASP A 177 -29.70 69.17 -50.79
CA ASP A 177 -29.41 69.24 -49.35
C ASP A 177 -30.23 68.16 -48.61
N ASP A 178 -31.51 67.99 -48.97
CA ASP A 178 -32.35 66.88 -48.48
C ASP A 178 -31.74 65.51 -48.81
N ARG A 179 -31.27 65.29 -50.06
CA ARG A 179 -30.62 64.02 -50.43
C ARG A 179 -29.26 63.81 -49.77
N ILE A 180 -28.53 64.87 -49.45
CA ILE A 180 -27.29 64.79 -48.66
C ILE A 180 -27.62 64.34 -47.24
N ASN A 181 -28.65 64.93 -46.62
CA ASN A 181 -29.10 64.53 -45.28
C ASN A 181 -29.54 63.05 -45.24
N GLU A 182 -30.36 62.60 -46.20
CA GLU A 182 -30.73 61.17 -46.33
C GLU A 182 -29.51 60.24 -46.41
N LEU A 183 -28.51 60.61 -47.23
CA LEU A 183 -27.28 59.83 -47.38
C LEU A 183 -26.38 59.88 -46.13
N THR A 184 -26.42 60.97 -45.37
CA THR A 184 -25.73 61.10 -44.08
C THR A 184 -26.39 60.20 -43.03
N ASP A 185 -27.73 60.21 -42.93
CA ASP A 185 -28.48 59.33 -42.02
C ASP A 185 -28.26 57.84 -42.38
N GLU A 186 -28.29 57.49 -43.67
CA GLU A 186 -27.97 56.14 -44.17
C GLU A 186 -26.54 55.71 -43.78
N LEU A 187 -25.56 56.62 -43.88
CA LEU A 187 -24.16 56.39 -43.49
C LEU A 187 -24.01 56.21 -41.98
N GLU A 188 -24.58 57.11 -41.16
CA GLU A 188 -24.51 57.03 -39.70
C GLU A 188 -25.15 55.74 -39.16
N ALA A 189 -26.26 55.31 -39.75
CA ALA A 189 -26.91 54.04 -39.45
C ALA A 189 -26.00 52.85 -39.78
N SER A 190 -25.35 52.86 -40.95
CA SER A 190 -24.40 51.81 -41.34
C SER A 190 -23.16 51.78 -40.44
N GLU A 191 -22.61 52.94 -40.05
CA GLU A 191 -21.51 53.03 -39.10
C GLU A 191 -21.89 52.50 -37.71
N ALA A 192 -23.13 52.72 -37.27
CA ALA A 192 -23.65 52.19 -36.02
C ALA A 192 -23.80 50.66 -36.06
N GLU A 193 -24.23 50.09 -37.18
CA GLU A 193 -24.27 48.64 -37.39
C GLU A 193 -22.85 48.02 -37.42
N VAL A 194 -21.92 48.65 -38.15
CA VAL A 194 -20.51 48.23 -38.19
C VAL A 194 -19.85 48.28 -36.81
N ARG A 195 -20.22 49.24 -35.95
CA ARG A 195 -19.77 49.29 -34.54
C ARG A 195 -20.31 48.09 -33.74
N LYS A 196 -21.62 47.83 -33.78
CA LYS A 196 -22.24 46.66 -33.11
C LYS A 196 -21.61 45.34 -33.54
N LEU A 197 -21.43 45.12 -34.85
CA LEU A 197 -20.82 43.90 -35.38
C LEU A 197 -19.34 43.74 -34.97
N LYS A 198 -18.60 44.84 -34.77
CA LYS A 198 -17.24 44.80 -34.21
C LYS A 198 -17.23 44.38 -32.74
N ASP A 199 -18.17 44.90 -31.95
CA ASP A 199 -18.32 44.57 -30.54
C ASP A 199 -18.74 43.10 -30.36
N GLU A 200 -19.75 42.63 -31.10
CA GLU A 200 -20.16 41.22 -31.15
C GLU A 200 -19.00 40.30 -31.56
N ARG A 201 -18.21 40.69 -32.57
CA ARG A 201 -17.02 39.95 -32.99
C ARG A 201 -15.95 39.92 -31.90
N ILE A 202 -15.84 40.94 -31.05
CA ILE A 202 -14.92 40.95 -29.90
C ILE A 202 -15.38 39.95 -28.84
N GLU A 203 -16.67 39.94 -28.48
CA GLU A 203 -17.22 38.97 -27.52
C GLU A 203 -17.08 37.53 -28.03
N LEU A 204 -17.44 37.25 -29.29
CA LEU A 204 -17.25 35.92 -29.89
C LEU A 204 -15.78 35.46 -29.89
N VAL A 205 -14.82 36.38 -29.97
CA VAL A 205 -13.38 36.07 -29.84
C VAL A 205 -12.97 35.79 -28.38
N LYS A 206 -13.61 36.42 -27.39
CA LYS A 206 -13.42 36.07 -25.97
C LYS A 206 -13.98 34.68 -25.68
N ASP A 207 -15.20 34.40 -26.13
CA ASP A 207 -15.85 33.09 -25.97
C ASP A 207 -15.03 31.97 -26.63
N ALA A 208 -14.52 32.20 -27.85
CA ALA A 208 -13.67 31.24 -28.54
C ALA A 208 -12.34 30.96 -27.81
N ARG A 209 -11.80 31.94 -27.06
CA ARG A 209 -10.63 31.76 -26.19
C ARG A 209 -10.98 30.97 -24.94
N ALA A 210 -12.02 31.38 -24.20
CA ALA A 210 -12.47 30.66 -23.01
C ALA A 210 -12.84 29.20 -23.33
N ALA A 211 -13.50 28.94 -24.45
CA ALA A 211 -13.79 27.59 -24.94
C ALA A 211 -12.55 26.80 -25.37
N LYS A 212 -11.41 27.46 -25.67
CA LYS A 212 -10.12 26.79 -25.88
C LYS A 212 -9.50 26.44 -24.53
N ASP A 213 -9.45 27.37 -23.59
CA ASP A 213 -8.84 27.16 -22.28
C ASP A 213 -9.53 25.98 -21.54
N LEU A 214 -10.87 25.90 -21.63
CA LEU A 214 -11.66 24.77 -21.12
C LEU A 214 -11.38 23.42 -21.83
N ARG A 215 -10.96 23.43 -23.11
CA ARG A 215 -10.52 22.20 -23.81
C ARG A 215 -9.13 21.79 -23.34
N ASP A 216 -8.21 22.74 -23.20
CA ASP A 216 -6.85 22.49 -22.71
C ASP A 216 -6.90 21.96 -21.25
N GLU A 217 -7.84 22.44 -20.43
CA GLU A 217 -8.13 21.89 -19.10
C GLU A 217 -8.75 20.47 -19.15
N LEU A 218 -9.70 20.23 -20.06
CA LEU A 218 -10.31 18.91 -20.26
C LEU A 218 -9.27 17.86 -20.67
N ASP A 219 -8.38 18.18 -21.59
CA ASP A 219 -7.29 17.30 -22.04
C ASP A 219 -6.33 16.97 -20.87
N CYS A 220 -6.02 17.96 -20.03
CA CYS A 220 -5.24 17.76 -18.79
C CYS A 220 -5.94 16.83 -17.79
N VAL A 221 -7.27 16.92 -17.66
CA VAL A 221 -8.06 16.01 -16.81
C VAL A 221 -8.15 14.61 -17.41
N GLN A 222 -8.31 14.47 -18.73
CA GLN A 222 -8.30 13.17 -19.41
C GLN A 222 -6.98 12.43 -19.22
N GLN A 223 -5.83 13.10 -19.36
CA GLN A 223 -4.52 12.49 -19.09
C GLN A 223 -4.36 12.04 -17.63
N LYS A 224 -4.97 12.75 -16.67
CA LYS A 224 -5.01 12.34 -15.26
C LYS A 224 -5.91 11.11 -15.06
N LEU A 225 -7.06 11.04 -15.75
CA LEU A 225 -7.96 9.89 -15.73
C LEU A 225 -7.27 8.63 -16.29
N ASP A 226 -6.66 8.72 -17.47
CA ASP A 226 -5.89 7.63 -18.09
C ASP A 226 -4.79 7.08 -17.16
N ARG A 227 -4.17 7.96 -16.37
CA ARG A 227 -3.16 7.61 -15.36
C ARG A 227 -3.79 6.93 -14.14
N LEU A 228 -4.94 7.41 -13.67
CA LEU A 228 -5.67 6.79 -12.57
C LEU A 228 -6.13 5.38 -12.96
N GLU A 229 -6.72 5.18 -14.13
CA GLU A 229 -7.12 3.85 -14.59
C GLU A 229 -5.94 2.86 -14.71
N LYS A 230 -4.75 3.35 -15.09
CA LYS A 230 -3.52 2.54 -15.11
C LYS A 230 -3.15 2.09 -13.69
N LEU A 231 -3.14 3.01 -12.74
CA LEU A 231 -2.86 2.73 -11.33
C LEU A 231 -3.93 1.82 -10.70
N GLU A 232 -5.21 1.97 -11.05
CA GLU A 232 -6.31 1.10 -10.59
C GLU A 232 -6.16 -0.34 -11.12
N ARG A 233 -5.78 -0.49 -12.39
CA ARG A 233 -5.48 -1.81 -12.99
C ARG A 233 -4.26 -2.46 -12.33
N GLU A 234 -3.19 -1.70 -12.06
CA GLU A 234 -2.02 -2.19 -11.31
C GLU A 234 -2.40 -2.57 -9.86
N ASN A 235 -3.21 -1.77 -9.19
CA ASN A 235 -3.67 -2.02 -7.82
C ASN A 235 -4.54 -3.29 -7.73
N SER A 236 -5.42 -3.52 -8.72
CA SER A 236 -6.20 -4.76 -8.84
C SER A 236 -5.30 -5.99 -9.00
N GLN A 237 -4.27 -5.90 -9.85
CA GLN A 237 -3.27 -6.97 -10.02
C GLN A 237 -2.44 -7.22 -8.75
N LEU A 238 -2.18 -6.19 -7.94
CA LEU A 238 -1.49 -6.35 -6.65
C LEU A 238 -2.38 -7.03 -5.62
N HIS A 239 -3.68 -6.71 -5.56
CA HIS A 239 -4.66 -7.42 -4.71
C HIS A 239 -4.79 -8.91 -5.12
N GLU A 240 -4.81 -9.21 -6.41
CA GLU A 240 -4.75 -10.60 -6.90
C GLU A 240 -3.46 -11.34 -6.50
N LYS A 241 -2.33 -10.65 -6.44
CA LYS A 241 -1.06 -11.24 -5.98
C LYS A 241 -1.07 -11.45 -4.47
N LEU A 242 -1.63 -10.50 -3.72
CA LEU A 242 -1.77 -10.59 -2.26
C LEU A 242 -2.63 -11.78 -1.85
N THR A 243 -3.83 -11.94 -2.42
CA THR A 243 -4.71 -13.09 -2.16
C THR A 243 -4.07 -14.44 -2.51
N LYS A 244 -3.24 -14.51 -3.56
CA LYS A 244 -2.43 -15.70 -3.89
C LYS A 244 -1.35 -15.98 -2.85
N LEU A 245 -0.72 -14.94 -2.28
CA LEU A 245 0.26 -15.07 -1.20
C LEU A 245 -0.39 -15.51 0.12
N GLU A 246 -1.53 -14.94 0.49
CA GLU A 246 -2.33 -15.32 1.66
C GLU A 246 -2.73 -16.81 1.60
N TYR A 247 -3.15 -17.28 0.42
CA TYR A 247 -3.45 -18.70 0.20
C TYR A 247 -2.22 -19.61 0.40
N ILE A 248 -1.06 -19.23 -0.15
CA ILE A 248 0.18 -19.99 0.01
C ILE A 248 0.65 -19.98 1.47
N GLN A 249 0.50 -18.84 2.17
CA GLN A 249 0.80 -18.74 3.59
C GLN A 249 -0.09 -19.68 4.41
N SER A 250 -1.40 -19.71 4.16
CA SER A 250 -2.33 -20.60 4.85
C SER A 250 -2.01 -22.08 4.61
N GLN A 251 -1.66 -22.48 3.37
CA GLN A 251 -1.17 -23.85 3.10
C GLN A 251 0.10 -24.18 3.89
N LEU A 252 1.05 -23.24 3.94
CA LEU A 252 2.33 -23.43 4.61
C LEU A 252 2.17 -23.50 6.15
N GLU A 253 1.22 -22.76 6.71
CA GLU A 253 0.83 -22.86 8.13
C GLU A 253 0.18 -24.21 8.46
N HIS A 254 -0.72 -24.71 7.60
CA HIS A 254 -1.29 -26.05 7.74
C HIS A 254 -0.22 -27.14 7.66
N GLN A 255 0.68 -27.09 6.67
CA GLN A 255 1.79 -28.06 6.56
C GLN A 255 2.74 -28.02 7.76
N ARG A 256 2.96 -26.85 8.36
CA ARG A 256 3.73 -26.74 9.61
C ARG A 256 3.03 -27.40 10.80
N ALA A 257 1.71 -27.26 10.92
CA ALA A 257 0.94 -27.92 11.97
C ALA A 257 0.93 -29.45 11.81
N ASP A 258 0.80 -29.94 10.58
CA ASP A 258 0.86 -31.37 10.26
C ASP A 258 2.26 -31.94 10.57
N ASN A 259 3.32 -31.25 10.16
CA ASN A 259 4.71 -31.66 10.46
C ASN A 259 4.98 -31.69 11.97
N ALA A 260 4.54 -30.68 12.73
CA ALA A 260 4.68 -30.68 14.19
C ALA A 260 3.93 -31.85 14.85
N THR A 261 2.77 -32.24 14.30
CA THR A 261 2.01 -33.41 14.77
C THR A 261 2.76 -34.72 14.47
N LEU A 262 3.41 -34.82 13.30
CA LEU A 262 4.26 -35.95 12.95
C LEU A 262 5.51 -36.02 13.83
N GLU A 263 6.17 -34.88 14.11
CA GLU A 263 7.31 -34.79 15.03
C GLU A 263 6.95 -35.29 16.43
N MET A 264 5.80 -34.87 16.98
CA MET A 264 5.27 -35.39 18.25
C MET A 264 5.01 -36.91 18.21
N SER A 265 4.51 -37.43 17.08
CA SER A 265 4.29 -38.88 16.92
C SER A 265 5.60 -39.66 16.83
N VAL A 266 6.65 -39.08 16.24
CA VAL A 266 7.99 -39.69 16.21
C VAL A 266 8.59 -39.71 17.61
N GLU A 267 8.53 -38.60 18.34
CA GLU A 267 9.00 -38.53 19.74
C GLU A 267 8.29 -39.57 20.63
N GLN A 268 6.98 -39.77 20.47
CA GLN A 268 6.24 -40.81 21.18
C GLN A 268 6.77 -42.22 20.86
N LEU A 269 6.96 -42.55 19.58
CA LEU A 269 7.49 -43.85 19.15
C LEU A 269 8.94 -44.08 19.57
N GLU A 270 9.78 -43.04 19.60
CA GLU A 270 11.15 -43.12 20.12
C GLU A 270 11.17 -43.42 21.63
N ASN A 271 10.29 -42.78 22.40
CA ASN A 271 10.12 -43.05 23.82
C ASN A 271 9.61 -44.48 24.10
N GLU A 272 8.60 -44.97 23.37
CA GLU A 272 8.12 -46.36 23.46
C GLU A 272 9.23 -47.37 23.13
N LEU A 273 10.03 -47.08 22.10
CA LEU A 273 11.12 -47.94 21.67
C LEU A 273 12.25 -48.00 22.72
N GLU A 274 12.53 -46.90 23.42
CA GLU A 274 13.51 -46.88 24.52
C GLU A 274 13.00 -47.63 25.77
N LEU A 275 11.71 -47.54 26.10
CA LEU A 275 11.09 -48.37 27.13
C LEU A 275 11.25 -49.86 26.81
N LEU A 276 10.94 -50.29 25.58
CA LEU A 276 11.10 -51.68 25.13
C LEU A 276 12.58 -52.14 25.15
N ARG A 277 13.54 -51.24 24.85
CA ARG A 277 14.98 -51.54 25.01
C ARG A 277 15.35 -51.78 26.46
N GLN A 278 14.86 -50.95 27.39
CA GLN A 278 15.13 -51.11 28.82
C GLN A 278 14.45 -52.35 29.41
N GLU A 279 13.22 -52.67 29.01
CA GLU A 279 12.55 -53.93 29.36
C GLU A 279 13.33 -55.15 28.86
N LYS A 280 13.78 -55.13 27.60
CA LYS A 280 14.63 -56.19 27.04
C LYS A 280 15.94 -56.35 27.81
N LYS A 281 16.58 -55.25 28.21
CA LYS A 281 17.77 -55.28 29.07
C LYS A 281 17.48 -55.98 30.40
N ASN A 282 16.42 -55.57 31.11
CA ASN A 282 15.97 -56.19 32.35
C ASN A 282 15.66 -57.70 32.17
N GLN A 283 15.06 -58.08 31.04
CA GLN A 283 14.79 -59.47 30.68
C GLN A 283 16.11 -60.26 30.49
N THR A 284 17.11 -59.69 29.80
CA THR A 284 18.42 -60.37 29.67
C THR A 284 19.15 -60.51 31.00
N GLU A 285 19.10 -59.50 31.88
CA GLU A 285 19.69 -59.58 33.23
C GLU A 285 19.03 -60.66 34.09
N THR A 286 17.71 -60.76 34.06
CA THR A 286 16.96 -61.80 34.81
C THR A 286 17.19 -63.20 34.22
N GLN A 287 17.34 -63.34 32.90
CA GLN A 287 17.75 -64.59 32.26
C GLN A 287 19.16 -65.03 32.66
N MET A 288 20.12 -64.10 32.78
CA MET A 288 21.48 -64.41 33.27
C MET A 288 21.45 -64.92 34.71
N ARG A 289 20.76 -64.21 35.63
CA ARG A 289 20.61 -64.65 37.04
C ARG A 289 19.92 -66.01 37.15
N LEU A 290 18.94 -66.29 36.30
CA LEU A 290 18.28 -67.61 36.25
C LEU A 290 19.26 -68.70 35.81
N HIS A 291 20.11 -68.45 34.80
CA HIS A 291 21.12 -69.40 34.35
C HIS A 291 22.19 -69.65 35.43
N GLU A 292 22.66 -68.60 36.12
CA GLU A 292 23.58 -68.69 37.25
C GLU A 292 23.01 -69.55 38.39
N ALA A 293 21.74 -69.31 38.78
CA ALA A 293 21.05 -70.10 39.79
C ALA A 293 20.89 -71.57 39.37
N GLN A 294 20.53 -71.84 38.11
CA GLN A 294 20.46 -73.19 37.56
C GLN A 294 21.83 -73.89 37.54
N GLN A 295 22.91 -73.16 37.25
CA GLN A 295 24.27 -73.71 37.30
C GLN A 295 24.69 -74.03 38.74
N SER A 296 24.41 -73.15 39.69
CA SER A 296 24.64 -73.39 41.13
C SER A 296 23.91 -74.65 41.63
N ILE A 297 22.63 -74.81 41.26
CA ILE A 297 21.85 -76.03 41.58
C ILE A 297 22.51 -77.28 40.99
N ARG A 298 22.97 -77.23 39.72
CA ARG A 298 23.67 -78.36 39.10
C ARG A 298 24.97 -78.72 39.83
N CYS A 299 25.77 -77.74 40.24
CA CYS A 299 26.97 -77.98 41.06
C CYS A 299 26.61 -78.65 42.39
N LEU A 300 25.65 -78.10 43.14
CA LEU A 300 25.20 -78.69 44.42
C LEU A 300 24.62 -80.10 44.24
N GLN A 301 23.94 -80.39 43.13
CA GLN A 301 23.47 -81.74 42.80
C GLN A 301 24.63 -82.70 42.53
N THR A 302 25.70 -82.24 41.87
CA THR A 302 26.94 -83.03 41.70
C THR A 302 27.61 -83.28 43.05
N ASP A 303 27.79 -82.26 43.89
CA ASP A 303 28.35 -82.39 45.24
C ASP A 303 27.57 -83.41 46.08
N ILE A 304 26.22 -83.33 46.09
CA ILE A 304 25.34 -84.28 46.78
C ILE A 304 25.54 -85.70 46.23
N GLY A 305 25.67 -85.86 44.91
CA GLY A 305 25.98 -87.13 44.27
C GLY A 305 27.31 -87.72 44.77
N GLU A 306 28.37 -86.93 44.78
CA GLU A 306 29.70 -87.34 45.29
C GLU A 306 29.65 -87.71 46.79
N LYS A 307 28.92 -86.94 47.61
CA LYS A 307 28.73 -87.28 49.03
C LYS A 307 27.96 -88.58 49.22
N ASN A 308 26.92 -88.82 48.42
CA ASN A 308 26.15 -90.06 48.47
C ASN A 308 27.00 -91.27 48.05
N SER A 309 27.74 -91.20 46.95
CA SER A 309 28.67 -92.26 46.57
C SER A 309 29.74 -92.49 47.65
N LYS A 310 30.20 -91.44 48.34
CA LYS A 310 31.13 -91.62 49.46
C LYS A 310 30.48 -92.28 50.69
N ILE A 311 29.20 -92.04 50.94
CA ILE A 311 28.43 -92.76 51.97
C ILE A 311 28.27 -94.23 51.57
N GLU A 312 27.95 -94.53 50.31
CA GLU A 312 27.87 -95.90 49.77
C GLU A 312 29.20 -96.66 49.94
N GLU A 313 30.33 -96.05 49.56
CA GLU A 313 31.67 -96.62 49.81
C GLU A 313 31.91 -96.96 51.30
N LEU A 314 31.56 -96.03 52.20
CA LEU A 314 31.76 -96.21 53.63
C LEU A 314 30.84 -97.28 54.23
N LEU A 315 29.62 -97.42 53.72
CA LEU A 315 28.69 -98.49 54.12
C LEU A 315 29.18 -99.86 53.65
N VAL A 316 29.69 -99.97 52.43
CA VAL A 316 30.30 -101.23 51.92
C VAL A 316 31.53 -101.60 52.76
N GLU A 317 32.37 -100.63 53.10
CA GLU A 317 33.55 -100.84 53.95
C GLU A 317 33.16 -101.22 55.39
N GLN A 318 32.12 -100.60 55.95
CA GLN A 318 31.55 -100.99 57.24
C GLN A 318 31.07 -102.45 57.21
N SER A 319 30.28 -102.86 56.19
CA SER A 319 29.84 -104.25 56.06
C SER A 319 30.99 -105.23 55.86
N ARG A 320 32.08 -104.83 55.18
CA ARG A 320 33.31 -105.64 55.07
C ARG A 320 33.95 -105.87 56.45
N LEU A 321 34.12 -104.81 57.23
CA LEU A 321 34.70 -104.86 58.57
C LEU A 321 33.81 -105.63 59.56
N GLU A 322 32.49 -105.49 59.48
CA GLU A 322 31.52 -106.28 60.25
C GLU A 322 31.62 -107.78 59.92
N GLY A 323 31.78 -108.13 58.64
CA GLY A 323 32.03 -109.51 58.21
C GLY A 323 33.36 -110.08 58.72
N GLU A 324 34.43 -109.27 58.73
CA GLU A 324 35.73 -109.65 59.29
C GLU A 324 35.66 -109.83 60.82
N LEU A 325 34.97 -108.95 61.54
CA LEU A 325 34.68 -109.09 62.96
C LEU A 325 33.86 -110.35 63.24
N MET A 326 32.84 -110.65 62.44
CA MET A 326 32.05 -111.87 62.58
C MET A 326 32.90 -113.13 62.36
N CYS A 327 33.80 -113.13 61.38
CA CYS A 327 34.75 -114.22 61.14
C CYS A 327 35.74 -114.41 62.31
N LEU A 328 36.30 -113.31 62.84
CA LEU A 328 37.18 -113.35 64.00
C LEU A 328 36.45 -113.83 65.26
N ASN A 329 35.23 -113.36 65.50
CA ASN A 329 34.40 -113.79 66.62
C ASN A 329 34.01 -115.27 66.50
N GLY A 330 33.73 -115.76 65.29
CA GLY A 330 33.55 -117.19 65.01
C GLY A 330 34.79 -118.03 65.35
N LYS A 331 36.00 -117.55 65.00
CA LYS A 331 37.27 -118.21 65.38
C LYS A 331 37.52 -118.17 66.89
N ILE A 332 37.12 -117.09 67.58
CA ILE A 332 37.20 -117.02 69.05
C ILE A 332 36.27 -118.06 69.67
N LEU A 333 35.01 -118.15 69.22
CA LEU A 333 34.06 -119.18 69.64
C LEU A 333 34.53 -120.61 69.31
N GLU A 334 35.27 -120.80 68.21
CA GLU A 334 35.90 -122.08 67.87
C GLU A 334 37.08 -122.41 68.82
N MET A 335 37.87 -121.42 69.25
CA MET A 335 38.87 -121.62 70.30
C MET A 335 38.26 -121.84 71.69
N GLU A 336 37.14 -121.18 72.00
CA GLU A 336 36.38 -121.37 73.25
C GLU A 336 35.69 -122.74 73.29
N SER A 337 35.15 -123.22 72.16
CA SER A 337 34.62 -124.59 72.06
C SER A 337 35.71 -125.66 72.12
N ASN A 338 36.88 -125.42 71.50
CA ASN A 338 38.03 -126.33 71.62
C ASN A 338 38.67 -126.36 73.02
N THR A 339 38.63 -125.25 73.76
CA THR A 339 39.09 -125.21 75.17
C THR A 339 38.05 -125.78 76.14
N THR A 340 36.75 -125.63 75.89
CA THR A 340 35.69 -126.28 76.69
C THR A 340 35.51 -127.78 76.37
N SER A 341 35.85 -128.23 75.17
CA SER A 341 35.92 -129.67 74.81
C SER A 341 36.91 -130.46 75.69
N ALA A 342 37.87 -129.77 76.33
CA ALA A 342 38.81 -130.37 77.26
C ALA A 342 38.26 -130.55 78.70
N HIS A 343 37.07 -130.04 79.07
CA HIS A 343 36.53 -130.13 80.44
C HIS A 343 35.03 -130.53 80.51
N SER A 344 34.83 -131.85 80.61
CA SER A 344 33.73 -132.59 81.28
C SER A 344 32.35 -131.92 81.53
N ARG A 345 31.34 -132.50 80.86
CA ARG A 345 30.02 -132.95 81.36
C ARG A 345 29.26 -132.17 82.47
N HIS A 346 27.99 -131.88 82.12
CA HIS A 346 26.73 -132.12 82.87
C HIS A 346 25.90 -130.97 83.52
N TYR A 347 24.65 -130.92 83.03
CA TYR A 347 23.34 -130.66 83.70
C TYR A 347 22.76 -129.24 83.94
N GLU A 348 21.51 -129.11 83.44
CA GLU A 348 20.31 -128.43 84.00
C GLU A 348 20.01 -126.94 83.77
N ILE A 349 18.73 -126.59 84.04
CA ILE A 349 17.84 -125.64 83.33
C ILE A 349 16.84 -125.11 84.39
N PRO A 350 16.55 -123.78 84.57
CA PRO A 350 15.44 -123.16 83.83
C PRO A 350 15.33 -121.60 83.71
N PHE A 351 14.47 -121.18 82.76
CA PHE A 351 13.50 -120.06 82.81
C PHE A 351 13.89 -118.55 82.70
N THR A 352 12.99 -117.82 82.02
CA THR A 352 12.62 -116.37 82.07
C THR A 352 13.60 -115.24 81.68
N GLY A 353 13.10 -114.27 80.89
CA GLY A 353 13.67 -112.90 80.84
C GLY A 353 13.40 -112.09 79.55
N ALA A 354 12.52 -111.10 79.62
CA ALA A 354 11.95 -110.29 78.53
C ALA A 354 12.85 -109.23 77.81
N HIS A 355 12.27 -108.60 76.77
CA HIS A 355 12.65 -107.37 76.03
C HIS A 355 13.80 -107.47 74.98
N GLY A 356 13.75 -106.78 73.82
CA GLY A 356 12.68 -105.96 73.22
C GLY A 356 13.11 -105.22 71.92
N HIS A 357 12.14 -104.65 71.17
CA HIS A 357 12.27 -103.84 69.93
C HIS A 357 12.88 -104.53 68.68
N LEU A 358 12.56 -104.15 67.43
CA LEU A 358 11.87 -102.95 66.92
C LEU A 358 10.81 -103.28 65.83
N LEU A 359 9.90 -102.34 65.58
CA LEU A 359 8.71 -102.43 64.73
C LEU A 359 9.00 -102.49 63.22
N ALA A 360 8.13 -103.19 62.49
CA ALA A 360 8.00 -103.09 61.03
C ALA A 360 6.50 -103.01 60.64
N GLU A 361 5.91 -101.83 60.81
CA GLU A 361 4.63 -101.42 60.21
C GLU A 361 4.84 -100.01 59.64
N THR A 362 4.75 -99.85 58.31
CA THR A 362 3.52 -99.45 57.61
C THR A 362 3.19 -97.97 57.79
N CYS A 363 3.51 -97.17 56.78
CA CYS A 363 2.62 -96.10 56.34
C CYS A 363 2.78 -95.86 54.83
N SER A 364 1.70 -96.13 54.09
CA SER A 364 1.51 -95.76 52.68
C SER A 364 0.95 -94.33 52.58
N VAL A 365 0.40 -93.96 51.41
CA VAL A 365 -0.32 -92.68 51.11
C VAL A 365 0.60 -91.50 50.73
N SER A 366 0.39 -90.72 49.65
CA SER A 366 -0.40 -90.92 48.42
C SER A 366 -0.10 -89.83 47.36
N THR A 367 -0.11 -90.23 46.09
CA THR A 367 -0.73 -89.54 44.92
C THR A 367 -0.20 -88.21 44.35
N LEU A 368 -0.54 -88.03 43.06
CA LEU A 368 -0.28 -86.92 42.14
C LEU A 368 1.20 -86.74 41.70
N SER A 369 1.52 -86.58 40.42
CA SER A 369 0.67 -86.44 39.22
C SER A 369 1.30 -87.11 37.99
N HIS A 370 0.47 -87.36 36.96
CA HIS A 370 0.94 -87.82 35.65
C HIS A 370 2.00 -86.87 35.07
N VAL A 371 3.12 -87.44 34.63
CA VAL A 371 3.88 -86.88 33.51
C VAL A 371 3.10 -87.21 32.24
N GLU A 372 2.16 -86.34 31.86
CA GLU A 372 1.61 -86.39 30.50
C GLU A 372 2.73 -86.09 29.51
N VAL A 373 2.83 -86.93 28.48
CA VAL A 373 3.72 -86.72 27.35
C VAL A 373 3.17 -85.54 26.54
N GLY A 374 3.57 -84.34 26.93
CA GLY A 374 3.30 -83.11 26.19
C GLY A 374 3.80 -83.25 24.76
N GLN A 375 2.86 -83.31 23.81
CA GLN A 375 3.19 -83.37 22.39
C GLN A 375 4.09 -82.19 22.03
N LYS A 376 5.26 -82.50 21.48
CA LYS A 376 6.14 -81.53 20.84
C LYS A 376 5.35 -80.81 19.74
N PRO A 377 5.02 -79.51 19.84
CA PRO A 377 4.40 -78.81 18.74
C PRO A 377 5.40 -78.74 17.58
N PRO A 378 4.95 -78.87 16.31
CA PRO A 378 5.86 -78.79 15.19
C PRO A 378 6.36 -77.36 15.04
N ILE A 379 7.65 -77.14 15.35
CA ILE A 379 8.34 -75.92 14.94
C ILE A 379 8.54 -75.96 13.42
N ARG A 380 7.47 -75.61 12.69
CA ARG A 380 7.57 -74.89 11.43
C ARG A 380 7.15 -73.46 11.71
N PRO A 381 8.06 -72.47 11.66
CA PRO A 381 7.65 -71.10 11.41
C PRO A 381 6.81 -71.09 10.13
N SER A 382 5.71 -70.34 10.11
CA SER A 382 4.94 -70.13 8.88
C SER A 382 5.77 -69.28 7.91
N VAL A 383 6.60 -69.96 7.11
CA VAL A 383 7.38 -69.32 6.03
C VAL A 383 6.43 -68.65 5.03
N HIS A 384 5.20 -69.14 4.86
CA HIS A 384 4.21 -68.52 4.00
C HIS A 384 3.65 -67.19 4.56
N SER A 385 3.44 -67.06 5.87
CA SER A 385 2.99 -65.78 6.47
C SER A 385 4.02 -64.68 6.27
N THR A 386 5.29 -65.00 6.52
CA THR A 386 6.40 -64.04 6.41
C THR A 386 6.79 -63.74 4.96
N VAL A 387 6.58 -64.66 4.03
CA VAL A 387 6.78 -64.40 2.59
C VAL A 387 5.69 -63.50 2.03
N ALA A 388 4.41 -63.72 2.37
CA ALA A 388 3.31 -62.85 1.92
C ALA A 388 3.47 -61.41 2.42
N GLU A 389 3.85 -61.24 3.68
CA GLU A 389 4.10 -59.93 4.30
C GLU A 389 5.32 -59.21 3.70
N ARG A 390 6.42 -59.94 3.43
CA ARG A 390 7.59 -59.40 2.71
C ARG A 390 7.28 -59.00 1.27
N GLU A 391 6.40 -59.73 0.59
CA GLU A 391 6.01 -59.39 -0.77
C GLU A 391 5.07 -58.18 -0.81
N LYS A 392 4.17 -58.03 0.17
CA LYS A 392 3.37 -56.82 0.36
C LYS A 392 4.26 -55.58 0.58
N LEU A 393 5.25 -55.67 1.47
CA LEU A 393 6.22 -54.59 1.72
C LEU A 393 7.09 -54.27 0.50
N ARG A 394 7.37 -55.25 -0.37
CA ARG A 394 8.05 -55.01 -1.65
C ARG A 394 7.19 -54.21 -2.62
N VAL A 395 5.91 -54.58 -2.78
CA VAL A 395 4.97 -53.85 -3.65
C VAL A 395 4.81 -52.40 -3.17
N GLU A 396 4.59 -52.19 -1.87
CA GLU A 396 4.43 -50.86 -1.26
C GLU A 396 5.69 -49.99 -1.41
N ARG A 397 6.88 -50.59 -1.26
CA ARG A 397 8.16 -49.94 -1.57
C ARG A 397 8.27 -49.58 -3.05
N ASP A 398 7.88 -50.47 -3.96
CA ASP A 398 8.03 -50.28 -5.41
C ASP A 398 7.04 -49.22 -5.94
N GLU A 399 5.84 -49.15 -5.37
CA GLU A 399 4.88 -48.05 -5.57
C GLU A 399 5.43 -46.72 -5.03
N SER A 400 6.04 -46.72 -3.84
CA SER A 400 6.68 -45.53 -3.25
C SER A 400 7.85 -45.03 -4.11
N VAL A 401 8.69 -45.93 -4.63
CA VAL A 401 9.78 -45.61 -5.56
C VAL A 401 9.24 -45.05 -6.87
N LYS A 402 8.16 -45.62 -7.41
CA LYS A 402 7.50 -45.10 -8.62
C LYS A 402 6.95 -43.69 -8.39
N SER A 403 6.28 -43.44 -7.27
CA SER A 403 5.79 -42.12 -6.87
C SER A 403 6.93 -41.08 -6.77
N LEU A 404 8.08 -41.48 -6.20
CA LEU A 404 9.27 -40.63 -6.12
C LEU A 404 9.86 -40.30 -7.50
N ILE A 405 9.85 -41.26 -8.43
CA ILE A 405 10.29 -41.06 -9.82
C ILE A 405 9.35 -40.11 -10.57
N ASP A 406 8.03 -40.27 -10.41
CA ASP A 406 7.04 -39.37 -11.01
C ASP A 406 7.16 -37.94 -10.44
N ALA A 407 7.36 -37.80 -9.12
CA ALA A 407 7.60 -36.50 -8.48
C ALA A 407 8.88 -35.84 -9.01
N ARG A 408 9.99 -36.58 -9.12
CA ARG A 408 11.25 -36.10 -9.70
C ARG A 408 11.09 -35.68 -11.16
N THR A 409 10.29 -36.41 -11.93
CA THR A 409 10.02 -36.11 -13.35
C THR A 409 9.20 -34.82 -13.49
N LYS A 410 8.16 -34.65 -12.68
CA LYS A 410 7.37 -33.41 -12.61
C LYS A 410 8.22 -32.21 -12.17
N PHE A 411 9.12 -32.40 -11.21
CA PHE A 411 10.03 -31.34 -10.78
C PHE A 411 11.03 -30.91 -11.88
N ALA A 412 11.58 -31.86 -12.64
CA ALA A 412 12.44 -31.56 -13.79
C ALA A 412 11.67 -30.84 -14.93
N GLN A 413 10.41 -31.22 -15.17
CA GLN A 413 9.53 -30.50 -16.10
C GLN A 413 9.27 -29.07 -15.63
N PHE A 414 8.94 -28.88 -14.34
CA PHE A 414 8.71 -27.55 -13.76
C PHE A 414 9.94 -26.66 -13.87
N GLN A 415 11.15 -27.17 -13.56
CA GLN A 415 12.40 -26.41 -13.75
C GLN A 415 12.62 -26.00 -15.22
N THR A 416 12.32 -26.89 -16.16
CA THR A 416 12.44 -26.62 -17.60
C THR A 416 11.46 -25.54 -18.07
N GLU A 417 10.19 -25.61 -17.63
CA GLU A 417 9.19 -24.59 -17.96
C GLU A 417 9.49 -23.24 -17.30
N PHE A 418 9.96 -23.25 -16.05
CA PHE A 418 10.32 -22.04 -15.32
C PHE A 418 11.51 -21.33 -16.01
N GLY A 419 12.53 -22.09 -16.42
CA GLY A 419 13.64 -21.56 -17.22
C GLY A 419 13.20 -20.92 -18.53
N ARG A 420 12.34 -21.61 -19.31
CA ARG A 420 11.79 -21.06 -20.57
C ARG A 420 10.97 -19.80 -20.35
N LYS A 421 10.14 -19.73 -19.30
CA LYS A 421 9.35 -18.54 -18.97
C LYS A 421 10.25 -17.35 -18.61
N PHE A 422 11.29 -17.58 -17.81
CA PHE A 422 12.25 -16.56 -17.45
C PHE A 422 13.03 -16.03 -18.67
N GLU A 423 13.45 -16.92 -19.56
CA GLU A 423 14.14 -16.56 -20.82
C GLU A 423 13.22 -15.80 -21.78
N GLN A 424 11.96 -16.19 -21.91
CA GLN A 424 10.95 -15.47 -22.69
C GLN A 424 10.64 -14.07 -22.11
N GLU A 425 10.55 -13.95 -20.79
CA GLU A 425 10.35 -12.65 -20.12
C GLU A 425 11.57 -11.73 -20.30
N ALA A 426 12.79 -12.28 -20.22
CA ALA A 426 14.02 -11.55 -20.50
C ALA A 426 14.08 -11.06 -21.95
N GLN A 427 13.79 -11.93 -22.93
CA GLN A 427 13.70 -11.54 -24.35
C GLN A 427 12.65 -10.45 -24.59
N THR A 428 11.48 -10.57 -23.97
CA THR A 428 10.41 -9.56 -24.08
C THR A 428 10.86 -8.19 -23.54
N LYS A 429 11.56 -8.16 -22.40
CA LYS A 429 12.13 -6.93 -21.82
C LYS A 429 13.23 -6.33 -22.69
N VAL A 430 14.09 -7.15 -23.30
CA VAL A 430 15.13 -6.70 -24.24
C VAL A 430 14.51 -6.08 -25.50
N VAL A 431 13.47 -6.69 -26.08
CA VAL A 431 12.75 -6.13 -27.24
C VAL A 431 12.07 -4.82 -26.88
N ALA A 432 11.41 -4.73 -25.72
CA ALA A 432 10.77 -3.50 -25.26
C ALA A 432 11.78 -2.35 -25.03
N LEU A 433 12.95 -2.65 -24.43
CA LEU A 433 14.05 -1.69 -24.30
C LEU A 433 14.59 -1.25 -25.66
N THR A 434 14.73 -2.17 -26.61
CA THR A 434 15.21 -1.84 -27.97
C THR A 434 14.25 -0.89 -28.70
N LEU A 435 12.93 -1.09 -28.54
CA LEU A 435 11.89 -0.22 -29.11
C LEU A 435 11.75 1.14 -28.40
N LEU A 436 12.32 1.31 -27.20
CA LEU A 436 12.36 2.60 -26.49
C LEU A 436 13.62 3.42 -26.80
N CYS A 437 14.62 2.82 -27.46
CA CYS A 437 15.88 3.45 -27.82
C CYS A 437 16.03 3.71 -29.34
N ALA A 438 14.99 3.42 -30.12
CA ALA A 438 14.88 3.67 -31.56
C ALA A 438 13.78 4.69 -31.85
#